data_AF-A0A9P7M738-F1
#
_entry.id   AF-A0A9P7M738-F1
#
_cell.length_a   1.000
_cell.length_b   1.000
_cell.length_c   1.000
_cell.angle_alpha   90.00
_cell.angle_beta   90.00
_cell.angle_gamma   90.00
#
_symmetry.space_group_name_H-M   'P 1'
#
loop_
_entity.id
_entity.type
_entity.pdbx_description
1 polymer ?
#
loop_
_entity_poly.entity_id
_entity_poly.type
_entity_poly.pdbx_seq_one_letter_code
_entity_poly.pdbx_strand_id
1 'polypeptide(L)'
;MAAASSSSSSFTSSSLARPPTYSRSYDSSVPPAWTPTSGVSTLSAPSTEGSAAPQTCPLRPLDLGPPGYQATITLFQDTPDERTVYLGPWEVVGSDQRRVLWQCSYENELLEHYLPSNTPSDIHPQTLHSRHRQYHDPSDMERFVTFPEIHRVRYTTDEGVCIHDEYIHVKYEFTSVNGSTQFQGDLRRKDMIAFYDVDVVWTNVHGRTDSFGKVKGFGAIQRLKMWRDRYTTFHTLSVLANKTDSRFREYHVHIFDGELRNRDDKAKQLRLNVQARRGSGPDEPPPQRRFSFARSVRPLLRSAAPDRQSSPEASSSSPSQSSVDIRYLSIQFSSRHDYRRFLDTWICAHSSDREFQGVPFPPNHFELPSPPILPGQAEESAPPNEQPTDSLDRG
;
A
#
# COMPACT_ATOMS: atom_id res chain seq x y z
N MET A 1 -15.54 76.37 -4.80
CA MET A 1 -15.74 76.01 -3.39
C MET A 1 -14.62 75.03 -3.06
N ALA A 2 -13.51 75.51 -2.48
CA ALA A 2 -13.25 75.52 -1.03
C ALA A 2 -13.14 74.07 -0.48
N ALA A 3 -11.92 73.51 -0.43
CA ALA A 3 -10.99 73.53 0.71
C ALA A 3 -11.37 72.46 1.77
N ALA A 4 -10.63 71.35 1.96
CA ALA A 4 -9.28 71.21 2.53
C ALA A 4 -9.22 71.39 4.07
N SER A 5 -9.03 70.28 4.79
CA SER A 5 -8.52 70.09 6.18
C SER A 5 -8.51 68.56 6.44
N SER A 6 -7.44 67.86 6.87
CA SER A 6 -6.71 67.89 8.18
C SER A 6 -7.61 67.60 9.39
N SER A 7 -7.21 66.91 10.48
CA SER A 7 -6.08 66.01 10.83
C SER A 7 -6.40 65.35 12.21
N SER A 8 -5.68 64.29 12.63
CA SER A 8 -5.36 63.90 14.04
C SER A 8 -6.47 63.92 15.13
N SER A 9 -6.74 62.86 15.91
CA SER A 9 -5.96 62.39 17.11
C SER A 9 -6.91 61.47 17.93
N SER A 10 -6.55 60.29 18.48
CA SER A 10 -5.67 59.92 19.63
C SER A 10 -6.40 59.80 21.00
N PHE A 11 -5.99 58.77 21.78
CA PHE A 11 -6.27 58.50 23.23
C PHE A 11 -7.68 57.99 23.61
N THR A 12 -7.93 57.15 24.64
CA THR A 12 -7.17 56.16 25.47
C THR A 12 -8.16 55.33 26.31
N SER A 13 -7.85 54.04 26.60
CA SER A 13 -8.12 53.22 27.83
C SER A 13 -9.49 53.32 28.55
N SER A 14 -10.17 52.26 29.04
CA SER A 14 -9.80 50.90 29.50
C SER A 14 -11.02 49.92 29.25
N SER A 15 -11.19 48.68 29.74
CA SER A 15 -10.57 47.85 30.80
C SER A 15 -10.69 46.33 30.54
N LEU A 16 -9.84 45.56 31.23
CA LEU A 16 -9.99 44.18 31.75
C LEU A 16 -11.33 43.41 31.55
N ALA A 17 -11.30 42.27 30.85
CA ALA A 17 -11.58 40.93 31.40
C ALA A 17 -11.36 39.80 30.37
N ARG A 18 -11.10 38.58 30.89
CA ARG A 18 -10.72 37.28 30.27
C ARG A 18 -11.35 36.84 28.92
N PRO A 19 -10.72 35.87 28.21
CA PRO A 19 -10.97 35.61 26.79
C PRO A 19 -12.22 34.76 26.50
N PRO A 20 -12.89 34.99 25.36
CA PRO A 20 -13.91 34.08 24.84
C PRO A 20 -13.28 33.04 23.91
N THR A 21 -13.43 31.75 24.26
CA THR A 21 -13.10 30.63 23.38
C THR A 21 -14.15 30.52 22.27
N TYR A 22 -13.91 31.18 21.13
CA TYR A 22 -14.76 31.01 19.95
C TYR A 22 -14.24 29.88 19.06
N SER A 23 -15.02 28.80 19.00
CA SER A 23 -14.98 27.81 17.93
C SER A 23 -15.08 28.50 16.56
N ARG A 24 -14.15 28.21 15.64
CA ARG A 24 -14.32 28.55 14.23
C ARG A 24 -13.90 27.39 13.33
N SER A 25 -14.89 26.85 12.64
CA SER A 25 -14.71 25.88 11.57
C SER A 25 -13.87 26.49 10.45
N TYR A 26 -12.87 25.75 9.98
CA TYR A 26 -12.28 25.96 8.65
C TYR A 26 -12.31 24.63 7.90
N ASP A 27 -13.27 24.52 6.98
CA ASP A 27 -13.10 23.65 5.82
C ASP A 27 -11.86 24.13 5.05
N SER A 28 -10.92 23.23 4.80
CA SER A 28 -9.86 23.45 3.82
C SER A 28 -9.46 22.14 3.17
N SER A 29 -10.18 21.79 2.11
CA SER A 29 -9.84 20.70 1.22
C SER A 29 -8.63 21.08 0.37
N VAL A 30 -7.42 20.81 0.86
CA VAL A 30 -6.16 20.94 0.10
C VAL A 30 -5.42 19.60 0.14
N PRO A 31 -5.06 18.99 -1.02
CA PRO A 31 -4.28 17.76 -1.03
C PRO A 31 -2.83 18.03 -0.62
N PRO A 32 -2.13 17.06 0.01
CA PRO A 32 -0.72 17.22 0.35
C PRO A 32 0.13 17.24 -0.93
N ALA A 33 0.52 18.44 -1.35
CA ALA A 33 1.47 18.64 -2.43
C ALA A 33 2.88 18.24 -1.94
N TRP A 34 3.31 17.03 -2.30
CA TRP A 34 4.68 16.58 -2.08
C TRP A 34 5.65 17.34 -2.99
N THR A 35 6.49 18.19 -2.40
CA THR A 35 7.71 18.71 -3.04
C THR A 35 8.89 18.61 -2.08
N PRO A 36 9.82 17.65 -2.28
CA PRO A 36 11.12 17.71 -1.62
C PRO A 36 11.99 18.73 -2.37
N THR A 37 12.09 19.96 -1.86
CA THR A 37 13.09 20.94 -2.32
C THR A 37 14.46 20.60 -1.72
N SER A 38 15.11 19.57 -2.26
CA SER A 38 16.56 19.42 -2.14
C SER A 38 17.23 20.47 -3.02
N GLY A 39 17.64 21.58 -2.42
CA GLY A 39 18.26 22.71 -3.13
C GLY A 39 19.63 22.37 -3.69
N VAL A 40 19.70 21.93 -4.95
CA VAL A 40 20.94 21.90 -5.73
C VAL A 40 21.23 23.31 -6.23
N SER A 41 21.96 24.08 -5.44
CA SER A 41 22.44 25.41 -5.84
C SER A 41 23.65 25.31 -6.76
N THR A 42 23.41 25.20 -8.07
CA THR A 42 24.43 25.53 -9.08
C THR A 42 24.69 27.03 -9.06
N LEU A 43 25.84 27.46 -8.52
CA LEU A 43 26.30 28.84 -8.65
C LEU A 43 27.77 28.89 -9.08
N SER A 44 27.98 29.45 -10.28
CA SER A 44 29.29 29.78 -10.83
C SER A 44 29.95 30.93 -10.05
N ALA A 45 31.28 30.95 -9.99
CA ALA A 45 32.02 32.11 -9.50
C ALA A 45 31.78 33.34 -10.40
N PRO A 46 31.77 34.54 -9.82
CA PRO A 46 32.97 35.36 -9.92
C PRO A 46 33.40 36.05 -8.61
N SER A 47 34.64 36.53 -8.63
CA SER A 47 35.35 37.23 -7.54
C SER A 47 34.82 38.63 -7.21
N THR A 48 34.88 39.04 -5.94
CA THR A 48 35.50 40.30 -5.41
C THR A 48 35.55 40.23 -3.87
N GLU A 49 36.46 40.99 -3.26
CA GLU A 49 36.84 40.93 -1.83
C GLU A 49 35.77 41.44 -0.84
N GLY A 50 35.82 40.91 0.39
CA GLY A 50 35.47 41.65 1.62
C GLY A 50 34.02 41.62 2.09
N SER A 51 33.65 40.64 2.92
CA SER A 51 32.99 40.83 4.23
C SER A 51 32.69 39.48 4.90
N ALA A 52 32.50 39.50 6.23
CA ALA A 52 32.16 38.41 7.16
C ALA A 52 31.74 37.05 6.55
N ALA A 53 32.52 36.00 6.84
CA ALA A 53 32.17 34.62 6.51
C ALA A 53 30.82 34.23 7.16
N PRO A 54 29.79 33.84 6.39
CA PRO A 54 28.59 33.23 6.96
C PRO A 54 28.99 31.88 7.55
N GLN A 55 28.52 31.59 8.76
CA GLN A 55 28.74 30.29 9.40
C GLN A 55 28.18 29.20 8.48
N THR A 56 29.07 28.37 7.95
CA THR A 56 28.69 27.18 7.21
C THR A 56 27.96 26.25 8.16
N CYS A 57 26.64 26.11 7.99
CA CYS A 57 25.91 25.00 8.59
C CYS A 57 26.67 23.72 8.19
N PRO A 58 27.23 22.96 9.16
CA PRO A 58 27.92 21.73 8.81
C PRO A 58 26.91 20.83 8.11
N LEU A 59 27.24 20.39 6.90
CA LEU A 59 26.50 19.34 6.22
C LEU A 59 26.34 18.20 7.24
N ARG A 60 25.08 17.81 7.55
CA ARG A 60 24.83 16.72 8.50
C ARG A 60 25.72 15.54 8.09
N PRO A 61 26.48 14.93 9.02
CA PRO A 61 27.26 13.75 8.71
C PRO A 61 26.39 12.73 7.97
N LEU A 62 26.96 12.07 6.97
CA LEU A 62 26.26 11.04 6.23
C LEU A 62 26.00 9.87 7.17
N ASP A 63 24.79 9.85 7.74
CA ASP A 63 24.37 8.81 8.65
C ASP A 63 24.01 7.56 7.85
N LEU A 64 24.92 6.59 7.89
CA LEU A 64 24.81 5.32 7.17
C LEU A 64 24.02 4.27 7.96
N GLY A 65 23.61 4.58 9.19
CA GLY A 65 23.02 3.63 10.12
C GLY A 65 24.03 2.59 10.68
N PRO A 66 23.63 1.85 11.72
CA PRO A 66 24.41 0.73 12.26
C PRO A 66 24.40 -0.45 11.27
N PRO A 67 25.43 -1.32 11.24
CA PRO A 67 25.45 -2.47 10.35
C PRO A 67 24.28 -3.43 10.62
N GLY A 68 23.64 -3.92 9.56
CA GLY A 68 22.57 -4.94 9.64
C GLY A 68 21.14 -4.43 9.81
N TYR A 69 20.92 -3.10 9.91
CA TYR A 69 19.56 -2.55 9.91
C TYR A 69 18.81 -2.81 8.59
N GLN A 70 17.50 -2.96 8.70
CA GLN A 70 16.58 -3.31 7.61
C GLN A 70 15.63 -2.16 7.26
N ALA A 71 15.27 -1.32 8.24
CA ALA A 71 14.44 -0.14 8.03
C ALA A 71 14.77 0.99 9.04
N THR A 72 14.22 2.18 8.82
CA THR A 72 14.17 3.26 9.80
C THR A 72 12.75 3.77 10.02
N ILE A 73 12.53 4.39 11.17
CA ILE A 73 11.32 5.17 11.49
C ILE A 73 11.71 6.46 12.21
N THR A 74 10.99 7.55 11.95
CA THR A 74 11.14 8.82 12.66
C THR A 74 10.10 8.93 13.76
N LEU A 75 10.54 9.04 15.01
CA LEU A 75 9.73 9.37 16.18
C LEU A 75 9.83 10.88 16.49
N PHE A 76 8.81 11.42 17.14
CA PHE A 76 8.72 12.85 17.50
C PHE A 76 8.95 13.80 16.30
N GLN A 77 8.44 13.41 15.13
CA GLN A 77 8.55 14.19 13.88
C GLN A 77 8.05 15.64 14.07
N ASP A 78 8.79 16.59 13.50
CA ASP A 78 8.53 18.04 13.56
C ASP A 78 8.65 18.65 14.98
N THR A 79 9.35 17.98 15.91
CA THR A 79 9.64 18.45 17.28
C THR A 79 11.16 18.63 17.52
N PRO A 80 11.62 19.35 18.56
CA PRO A 80 13.04 19.39 18.90
C PRO A 80 13.64 18.04 19.30
N ASP A 81 12.80 17.07 19.68
CA ASP A 81 13.19 15.71 20.12
C ASP A 81 13.12 14.67 18.97
N GLU A 82 13.00 15.13 17.72
CA GLU A 82 12.92 14.27 16.53
C GLU A 82 14.07 13.25 16.48
N ARG A 83 13.72 11.97 16.49
CA ARG A 83 14.67 10.85 16.55
C ARG A 83 14.42 9.88 15.40
N THR A 84 15.48 9.56 14.65
CA THR A 84 15.46 8.41 13.75
C THR A 84 15.90 7.17 14.52
N VAL A 85 15.08 6.11 14.48
CA VAL A 85 15.38 4.81 15.08
C VAL A 85 15.70 3.83 13.95
N TYR A 86 16.84 3.14 14.04
CA TYR A 86 17.21 2.08 13.11
C TYR A 86 16.66 0.76 13.60
N LEU A 87 16.00 0.05 12.69
CA LEU A 87 15.24 -1.16 12.93
C LEU A 87 15.94 -2.31 12.22
N GLY A 88 16.32 -3.33 12.98
CA GLY A 88 16.85 -4.60 12.50
C GLY A 88 15.73 -5.58 12.11
N PRO A 89 15.85 -6.87 12.45
CA PRO A 89 14.81 -7.86 12.21
C PRO A 89 13.46 -7.52 12.86
N TRP A 90 12.38 -8.00 12.24
CA TRP A 90 11.01 -7.90 12.77
C TRP A 90 10.39 -9.26 13.08
N GLU A 91 9.41 -9.27 13.99
CA GLU A 91 8.50 -10.38 14.22
C GLU A 91 7.05 -9.86 14.32
N VAL A 92 6.07 -10.53 13.70
CA VAL A 92 4.66 -10.14 13.79
C VAL A 92 3.92 -11.05 14.76
N VAL A 93 3.69 -10.56 15.98
CA VAL A 93 3.20 -11.35 17.12
C VAL A 93 1.74 -11.04 17.49
N GLY A 94 1.12 -11.98 18.20
CA GLY A 94 -0.23 -11.84 18.78
C GLY A 94 -1.37 -12.32 17.87
N SER A 95 -2.46 -12.79 18.49
CA SER A 95 -3.74 -13.11 17.85
C SER A 95 -4.72 -11.95 17.94
N ASP A 96 -4.99 -11.48 19.16
CA ASP A 96 -6.08 -10.55 19.49
C ASP A 96 -5.61 -9.10 19.66
N GLN A 97 -4.30 -8.88 19.64
CA GLN A 97 -3.68 -7.57 19.56
C GLN A 97 -2.39 -7.70 18.74
N ARG A 98 -2.55 -7.84 17.42
CA ARG A 98 -1.42 -8.00 16.50
C ARG A 98 -0.49 -6.79 16.58
N ARG A 99 0.81 -7.05 16.71
CA ARG A 99 1.84 -6.00 16.68
C ARG A 99 3.12 -6.51 16.01
N VAL A 100 3.86 -5.59 15.42
CA VAL A 100 5.23 -5.85 14.98
C VAL A 100 6.17 -5.55 16.14
N LEU A 101 7.04 -6.50 16.47
CA LEU A 101 8.23 -6.29 17.28
C LEU A 101 9.37 -5.98 16.32
N TRP A 102 10.09 -4.88 16.55
CA TRP A 102 11.33 -4.56 15.85
C TRP A 102 12.48 -4.60 16.86
N GLN A 103 13.48 -5.43 16.59
CA GLN A 103 14.76 -5.32 17.29
C GLN A 103 15.46 -4.06 16.79
N CYS A 104 15.83 -3.15 17.68
CA CYS A 104 16.43 -1.87 17.31
C CYS A 104 17.98 -1.92 17.35
N SER A 105 18.61 -0.75 17.22
CA SER A 105 20.07 -0.60 17.05
C SER A 105 20.93 -1.15 18.19
N TYR A 106 20.45 -0.99 19.43
CA TYR A 106 21.19 -1.37 20.64
C TYR A 106 20.58 -2.63 21.26
N GLU A 107 21.41 -3.37 22.00
CA GLU A 107 20.96 -4.56 22.72
C GLU A 107 19.86 -4.18 23.73
N ASN A 108 18.76 -4.95 23.73
CA ASN A 108 17.52 -4.70 24.49
C ASN A 108 16.64 -3.52 24.01
N GLU A 109 17.02 -2.71 23.02
CA GLU A 109 16.07 -1.75 22.44
C GLU A 109 14.98 -2.45 21.63
N LEU A 110 13.74 -2.02 21.86
CA LEU A 110 12.54 -2.62 21.25
C LEU A 110 11.59 -1.52 20.76
N LEU A 111 11.13 -1.64 19.51
CA LEU A 111 10.00 -0.86 19.00
C LEU A 111 8.82 -1.78 18.69
N GLU A 112 7.67 -1.45 19.26
CA GLU A 112 6.40 -2.15 19.08
C GLU A 112 5.43 -1.31 18.27
N HIS A 113 5.04 -1.81 17.10
CA HIS A 113 4.06 -1.19 16.22
C HIS A 113 2.73 -1.97 16.30
N TYR A 114 1.74 -1.39 16.97
CA TYR A 114 0.43 -2.01 17.13
C TYR A 114 -0.39 -1.84 15.84
N LEU A 115 -0.97 -2.94 15.35
CA LEU A 115 -1.74 -2.97 14.12
C LEU A 115 -3.23 -2.68 14.41
N PRO A 116 -3.94 -1.97 13.52
CA PRO A 116 -5.32 -1.51 13.75
C PRO A 116 -6.38 -2.61 13.60
N SER A 117 -6.02 -3.73 12.97
CA SER A 117 -6.88 -4.92 12.84
C SER A 117 -6.08 -6.19 13.11
N ASN A 118 -6.74 -7.14 13.75
CA ASN A 118 -6.23 -8.51 13.91
C ASN A 118 -6.37 -9.32 12.62
N THR A 119 -7.25 -8.93 11.70
CA THR A 119 -7.44 -9.59 10.41
C THR A 119 -6.32 -9.18 9.44
N PRO A 120 -5.47 -10.11 8.95
CA PRO A 120 -4.37 -9.75 8.06
C PRO A 120 -4.81 -9.13 6.72
N SER A 121 -6.00 -9.48 6.23
CA SER A 121 -6.56 -8.93 4.99
C SER A 121 -7.06 -7.48 5.10
N ASP A 122 -7.24 -6.95 6.32
CA ASP A 122 -7.64 -5.55 6.55
C ASP A 122 -6.43 -4.60 6.62
N ILE A 123 -5.21 -5.12 6.52
CA ILE A 123 -3.97 -4.33 6.63
C ILE A 123 -3.46 -4.04 5.23
N HIS A 124 -3.38 -2.76 4.87
CA HIS A 124 -2.94 -2.31 3.54
C HIS A 124 -1.81 -1.28 3.63
N PRO A 125 -0.55 -1.73 3.78
CA PRO A 125 0.60 -0.84 3.72
C PRO A 125 0.70 -0.22 2.31
N GLN A 126 0.84 1.10 2.27
CA GLN A 126 0.94 1.86 1.02
C GLN A 126 2.41 2.09 0.65
N THR A 127 2.72 2.02 -0.63
CA THR A 127 4.00 2.46 -1.21
C THR A 127 3.74 3.41 -2.38
N LEU A 128 4.75 4.20 -2.77
CA LEU A 128 4.59 5.25 -3.76
C LEU A 128 4.73 4.71 -5.20
N HIS A 129 4.14 5.44 -6.15
CA HIS A 129 4.40 5.26 -7.59
C HIS A 129 5.64 6.07 -8.00
N SER A 130 6.48 5.55 -8.90
CA SER A 130 7.65 6.24 -9.50
C SER A 130 7.44 7.70 -9.93
N ARG A 131 6.23 8.11 -10.36
CA ARG A 131 5.93 9.51 -10.71
C ARG A 131 6.17 10.50 -9.55
N HIS A 132 6.19 10.03 -8.30
CA HIS A 132 6.52 10.85 -7.12
C HIS A 132 8.02 11.14 -6.98
N ARG A 133 8.91 10.36 -7.62
CA ARG A 133 10.37 10.60 -7.67
C ARG A 133 10.93 10.21 -9.04
N GLN A 134 10.84 11.14 -10.00
CA GLN A 134 11.10 10.90 -11.44
C GLN A 134 12.54 10.48 -11.82
N TYR A 135 13.50 10.60 -10.90
CA TYR A 135 14.92 10.32 -11.13
C TYR A 135 15.47 9.12 -10.32
N HIS A 136 14.60 8.39 -9.63
CA HIS A 136 14.94 7.16 -8.92
C HIS A 136 14.50 5.93 -9.72
N ASP A 137 15.04 4.75 -9.41
CA ASP A 137 14.51 3.52 -9.98
C ASP A 137 13.06 3.32 -9.52
N PRO A 138 12.11 2.93 -10.40
CA PRO A 138 10.73 2.70 -10.01
C PRO A 138 10.54 1.69 -8.87
N SER A 139 11.45 0.71 -8.71
CA SER A 139 11.36 -0.24 -7.61
C SER A 139 11.71 0.38 -6.26
N ASP A 140 12.58 1.41 -6.20
CA ASP A 140 12.96 2.08 -4.97
C ASP A 140 11.76 2.66 -4.20
N MET A 141 10.69 3.01 -4.91
CA MET A 141 9.48 3.54 -4.26
C MET A 141 8.77 2.49 -3.39
N GLU A 142 9.12 1.21 -3.53
CA GLU A 142 8.65 0.13 -2.68
C GLU A 142 9.36 0.09 -1.32
N ARG A 143 10.52 0.76 -1.17
CA ARG A 143 11.23 0.87 0.10
C ARG A 143 10.51 1.78 1.11
N PHE A 144 9.66 2.68 0.62
CA PHE A 144 8.94 3.67 1.42
C PHE A 144 7.53 3.16 1.75
N VAL A 145 7.39 2.50 2.91
CA VAL A 145 6.13 1.90 3.36
C VAL A 145 5.44 2.82 4.34
N THR A 146 4.19 3.19 4.08
CA THR A 146 3.40 4.12 4.91
C THR A 146 2.03 3.56 5.23
N PHE A 147 1.49 3.89 6.41
CA PHE A 147 0.12 3.57 6.78
C PHE A 147 -0.76 4.84 6.69
N PRO A 148 -1.95 4.77 6.05
CA PRO A 148 -2.84 5.92 5.96
C PRO A 148 -3.52 6.22 7.30
N GLU A 149 -3.79 5.21 8.13
CA GLU A 149 -4.26 5.37 9.50
C GLU A 149 -3.13 5.82 10.46
N ILE A 150 -3.51 6.34 11.63
CA ILE A 150 -2.61 6.50 12.77
C ILE A 150 -2.53 5.19 13.55
N HIS A 151 -1.32 4.79 13.93
CA HIS A 151 -1.06 3.54 14.66
C HIS A 151 -0.33 3.86 15.97
N ARG A 152 -0.60 3.08 17.02
CA ARG A 152 0.14 3.19 18.27
C ARG A 152 1.54 2.60 18.08
N VAL A 153 2.57 3.36 18.43
CA VAL A 153 3.96 2.92 18.45
C VAL A 153 4.51 3.12 19.86
N ARG A 154 5.08 2.06 20.43
CA ARG A 154 5.80 2.09 21.69
C ARG A 154 7.29 1.84 21.43
N TYR A 155 8.18 2.66 21.97
CA TYR A 155 9.63 2.47 21.86
C TYR A 155 10.27 2.51 23.24
N THR A 156 11.06 1.49 23.52
CA THR A 156 11.76 1.23 24.77
C THR A 156 13.26 1.22 24.51
N THR A 157 14.01 1.98 25.30
CA THR A 157 15.47 2.08 25.21
C THR A 157 16.16 0.80 25.69
N ASP A 158 17.47 0.70 25.47
CA ASP A 158 18.38 -0.32 26.00
C ASP A 158 18.31 -0.45 27.53
N GLU A 159 18.14 0.69 28.23
CA GLU A 159 17.88 0.75 29.67
C GLU A 159 16.52 0.18 30.11
N GLY A 160 15.66 -0.24 29.17
CA GLY A 160 14.30 -0.72 29.45
C GLY A 160 13.29 0.40 29.70
N VAL A 161 13.63 1.67 29.39
CA VAL A 161 12.78 2.83 29.64
C VAL A 161 11.90 3.11 28.42
N CYS A 162 10.57 3.11 28.62
CA CYS A 162 9.62 3.48 27.58
C CYS A 162 9.59 5.01 27.41
N ILE A 163 10.20 5.53 26.34
CA ILE A 163 10.29 6.98 26.07
C ILE A 163 9.27 7.48 25.05
N HIS A 164 8.63 6.59 24.30
CA HIS A 164 7.57 6.92 23.33
C HIS A 164 6.46 5.86 23.43
N ASP A 165 5.20 6.29 23.54
CA ASP A 165 4.01 5.42 23.51
C ASP A 165 2.81 6.22 22.99
N GLU A 166 2.82 6.55 21.70
CA GLU A 166 1.88 7.49 21.09
C GLU A 166 1.26 6.94 19.79
N TYR A 167 0.21 7.62 19.31
CA TYR A 167 -0.41 7.32 18.02
C TYR A 167 0.15 8.23 16.93
N ILE A 168 0.91 7.65 16.00
CA ILE A 168 1.61 8.39 14.93
C ILE A 168 1.25 7.86 13.54
N HIS A 169 1.48 8.67 12.51
CA HIS A 169 1.48 8.19 11.12
C HIS A 169 2.76 7.42 10.85
N VAL A 170 2.66 6.09 10.81
CA VAL A 170 3.83 5.22 10.66
C VAL A 170 4.35 5.24 9.22
N LYS A 171 5.63 5.55 9.10
CA LYS A 171 6.41 5.63 7.85
C LYS A 171 7.72 4.88 8.07
N TYR A 172 7.96 3.86 7.26
CA TYR A 172 9.20 3.09 7.25
C TYR A 172 9.97 3.35 5.97
N GLU A 173 11.27 3.58 6.08
CA GLU A 173 12.22 3.58 4.96
C GLU A 173 13.11 2.35 5.05
N PHE A 174 12.91 1.39 4.16
CA PHE A 174 13.67 0.14 4.12
C PHE A 174 14.98 0.29 3.36
N THR A 175 16.03 -0.40 3.82
CA THR A 175 17.32 -0.46 3.12
C THR A 175 17.20 -1.19 1.78
N SER A 176 16.26 -2.13 1.64
CA SER A 176 16.05 -2.92 0.42
C SER A 176 14.57 -3.10 0.06
N VAL A 177 14.30 -3.22 -1.25
CA VAL A 177 12.97 -3.56 -1.79
C VAL A 177 12.52 -4.96 -1.35
N ASN A 178 13.45 -5.91 -1.22
CA ASN A 178 13.11 -7.25 -0.75
C ASN A 178 12.63 -7.24 0.72
N GLY A 179 13.32 -6.50 1.60
CA GLY A 179 12.90 -6.35 2.99
C GLY A 179 11.50 -5.75 3.13
N SER A 180 11.22 -4.65 2.41
CA SER A 180 9.87 -4.06 2.44
C SER A 180 8.80 -4.96 1.81
N THR A 181 9.15 -5.79 0.83
CA THR A 181 8.26 -6.77 0.21
C THR A 181 7.90 -7.90 1.18
N GLN A 182 8.90 -8.44 1.90
CA GLN A 182 8.72 -9.47 2.92
C GLN A 182 7.88 -8.96 4.10
N PHE A 183 8.26 -7.80 4.66
CA PHE A 183 7.56 -7.16 5.78
C PHE A 183 6.06 -6.95 5.50
N GLN A 184 5.73 -6.36 4.35
CA GLN A 184 4.34 -6.16 3.95
C GLN A 184 3.59 -7.49 3.77
N GLY A 185 4.29 -8.54 3.37
CA GLY A 185 3.75 -9.89 3.25
C GLY A 185 3.42 -10.52 4.61
N ASP A 186 4.31 -10.39 5.59
CA ASP A 186 4.10 -10.93 6.95
C ASP A 186 2.96 -10.22 7.69
N LEU A 187 2.84 -8.90 7.54
CA LEU A 187 1.69 -8.14 8.03
C LEU A 187 0.36 -8.72 7.50
N ARG A 188 0.33 -9.08 6.21
CA ARG A 188 -0.87 -9.52 5.49
C ARG A 188 -1.07 -11.04 5.48
N ARG A 189 -0.09 -11.83 5.93
CA ARG A 189 0.03 -13.28 5.73
C ARG A 189 -0.13 -13.70 4.26
N LYS A 190 0.41 -12.89 3.34
CA LYS A 190 0.40 -13.11 1.88
C LYS A 190 1.79 -12.89 1.32
N ASP A 191 2.19 -13.63 0.30
CA ASP A 191 3.43 -13.33 -0.43
C ASP A 191 3.12 -12.28 -1.50
N MET A 192 3.88 -11.18 -1.54
CA MET A 192 3.78 -10.23 -2.65
C MET A 192 4.52 -10.80 -3.86
N ILE A 193 3.79 -11.21 -4.88
CA ILE A 193 4.36 -11.80 -6.10
C ILE A 193 4.94 -10.72 -7.01
N ALA A 194 4.24 -9.59 -7.12
CA ALA A 194 4.69 -8.46 -7.93
C ALA A 194 3.94 -7.17 -7.57
N PHE A 195 4.58 -6.03 -7.87
CA PHE A 195 3.97 -4.71 -7.83
C PHE A 195 4.19 -3.97 -9.16
N TYR A 196 3.24 -3.13 -9.57
CA TYR A 196 3.21 -2.50 -10.88
C TYR A 196 2.75 -1.04 -10.76
N ASP A 197 3.44 -0.13 -11.45
CA ASP A 197 2.99 1.26 -11.53
C ASP A 197 1.89 1.42 -12.59
N VAL A 198 0.76 1.98 -12.15
CA VAL A 198 -0.46 2.13 -12.97
C VAL A 198 -0.91 3.59 -13.03
N ASP A 199 -1.07 4.07 -14.27
CA ASP A 199 -1.52 5.42 -14.57
C ASP A 199 -2.99 5.61 -14.17
N VAL A 200 -3.84 4.64 -14.51
CA VAL A 200 -5.26 4.63 -14.16
C VAL A 200 -5.85 3.20 -14.16
N VAL A 201 -6.73 2.94 -13.21
CA VAL A 201 -7.52 1.71 -13.06
C VAL A 201 -9.00 2.09 -12.97
N TRP A 202 -9.84 1.41 -13.76
CA TRP A 202 -11.26 1.73 -13.92
C TRP A 202 -12.13 0.49 -14.15
N THR A 203 -13.44 0.64 -14.00
CA THR A 203 -14.44 -0.45 -14.10
C THR A 203 -15.63 0.01 -14.95
N ASN A 204 -16.68 -0.82 -15.06
CA ASN A 204 -17.98 -0.37 -15.60
C ASN A 204 -18.73 0.58 -14.66
N VAL A 205 -18.54 0.49 -13.34
CA VAL A 205 -19.18 1.36 -12.35
C VAL A 205 -18.42 2.69 -12.24
N HIS A 206 -17.09 2.61 -12.23
CA HIS A 206 -16.21 3.76 -12.13
C HIS A 206 -15.50 3.97 -13.47
N GLY A 207 -16.06 4.83 -14.31
CA GLY A 207 -15.56 5.10 -15.66
C GLY A 207 -14.13 5.67 -15.69
N ARG A 208 -13.45 5.48 -16.83
CA ARG A 208 -12.07 5.96 -17.03
C ARG A 208 -11.95 7.48 -16.93
N THR A 209 -12.93 8.21 -17.44
CA THR A 209 -12.95 9.67 -17.50
C THR A 209 -14.13 10.24 -16.72
N ASP A 210 -14.01 11.49 -16.29
CA ASP A 210 -15.14 12.27 -15.80
C ASP A 210 -16.02 12.81 -16.94
N SER A 211 -17.05 13.58 -16.59
CA SER A 211 -17.96 14.25 -17.54
C SER A 211 -17.30 15.29 -18.45
N PHE A 212 -16.08 15.72 -18.11
CA PHE A 212 -15.29 16.69 -18.88
C PHE A 212 -14.20 16.00 -19.72
N GLY A 213 -14.16 14.67 -19.73
CA GLY A 213 -13.18 13.86 -20.48
C GLY A 213 -11.82 13.72 -19.80
N LYS A 214 -11.63 14.24 -18.58
CA LYS A 214 -10.37 14.11 -17.84
C LYS A 214 -10.23 12.71 -17.26
N VAL A 215 -9.03 12.12 -17.35
CA VAL A 215 -8.74 10.80 -16.78
C VAL A 215 -8.94 10.83 -15.26
N LYS A 216 -9.81 9.94 -14.77
CA LYS A 216 -10.18 9.80 -13.35
C LYS A 216 -10.00 8.37 -12.86
N GLY A 217 -10.74 7.40 -13.42
CA GLY A 217 -10.83 6.04 -12.88
C GLY A 217 -11.35 6.01 -11.44
N PHE A 218 -11.07 4.91 -10.72
CA PHE A 218 -11.20 4.87 -9.26
C PHE A 218 -9.84 4.90 -8.55
N GLY A 219 -8.80 4.32 -9.17
CA GLY A 219 -7.41 4.48 -8.78
C GLY A 219 -6.64 5.14 -9.92
N ALA A 220 -5.84 6.17 -9.64
CA ALA A 220 -5.00 6.83 -10.64
C ALA A 220 -3.69 7.34 -10.04
N ILE A 221 -2.60 7.15 -10.78
CA ILE A 221 -1.21 7.30 -10.31
C ILE A 221 -1.05 6.53 -8.99
N GLN A 222 -1.16 5.20 -9.08
CA GLN A 222 -1.08 4.28 -7.94
C GLN A 222 -0.18 3.08 -8.26
N ARG A 223 0.13 2.30 -7.22
CA ARG A 223 0.77 1.00 -7.36
C ARG A 223 -0.26 -0.11 -7.20
N LEU A 224 -0.38 -0.97 -8.21
CA LEU A 224 -1.15 -2.20 -8.19
C LEU A 224 -0.24 -3.31 -7.63
N LYS A 225 -0.71 -4.12 -6.68
CA LYS A 225 0.05 -5.26 -6.15
C LYS A 225 -0.68 -6.56 -6.38
N MET A 226 0.05 -7.60 -6.75
CA MET A 226 -0.43 -8.98 -6.85
C MET A 226 0.14 -9.77 -5.67
N TRP A 227 -0.74 -10.44 -4.95
CA TRP A 227 -0.43 -11.24 -3.77
C TRP A 227 -0.83 -12.69 -4.00
N ARG A 228 -0.13 -13.61 -3.36
CA ARG A 228 -0.53 -15.00 -3.17
C ARG A 228 -0.84 -15.22 -1.70
N ASP A 229 -2.01 -15.76 -1.39
CA ASP A 229 -2.36 -16.11 -0.01
C ASP A 229 -1.53 -17.30 0.49
N ARG A 230 -0.94 -17.20 1.69
CA ARG A 230 -0.06 -18.28 2.21
C ARG A 230 -0.84 -19.56 2.58
N TYR A 231 -2.13 -19.46 2.92
CA TYR A 231 -2.95 -20.59 3.37
C TYR A 231 -3.78 -21.21 2.25
N THR A 232 -4.35 -20.38 1.36
CA THR A 232 -5.23 -20.85 0.29
C THR A 232 -4.55 -20.91 -1.08
N THR A 233 -3.30 -20.43 -1.19
CA THR A 233 -2.50 -20.29 -2.44
C THR A 233 -3.12 -19.39 -3.52
N PHE A 234 -4.33 -18.87 -3.30
CA PHE A 234 -5.06 -18.03 -4.26
C PHE A 234 -4.39 -16.68 -4.48
N HIS A 235 -4.40 -16.22 -5.72
CA HIS A 235 -3.89 -14.91 -6.08
C HIS A 235 -4.95 -13.81 -5.92
N THR A 236 -4.52 -12.62 -5.48
CA THR A 236 -5.36 -11.42 -5.33
C THR A 236 -4.65 -10.18 -5.88
N LEU A 237 -5.40 -9.31 -6.55
CA LEU A 237 -4.96 -7.97 -6.95
C LEU A 237 -5.48 -6.93 -5.96
N SER A 238 -4.60 -6.10 -5.39
CA SER A 238 -4.96 -4.98 -4.52
C SER A 238 -4.61 -3.64 -5.16
N VAL A 239 -5.54 -2.68 -5.13
CA VAL A 239 -5.33 -1.30 -5.61
C VAL A 239 -6.08 -0.29 -4.72
N LEU A 240 -5.44 0.83 -4.40
CA LEU A 240 -6.05 1.93 -3.66
C LEU A 240 -7.01 2.75 -4.54
N ALA A 241 -8.24 2.94 -4.08
CA ALA A 241 -9.28 3.71 -4.74
C ALA A 241 -9.18 5.23 -4.46
N ASN A 242 -8.00 5.80 -4.71
CA ASN A 242 -7.64 7.17 -4.34
C ASN A 242 -8.42 8.29 -5.08
N LYS A 243 -9.31 7.97 -6.02
CA LYS A 243 -10.19 8.93 -6.74
C LYS A 243 -11.67 8.78 -6.42
N THR A 244 -12.03 7.89 -5.48
CA THR A 244 -13.41 7.66 -5.04
C THR A 244 -13.55 7.72 -3.53
N ASP A 245 -13.12 6.68 -2.84
CA ASP A 245 -13.42 6.40 -1.43
C ASP A 245 -12.17 6.17 -0.58
N SER A 246 -10.98 6.27 -1.19
CA SER A 246 -9.67 6.09 -0.55
C SER A 246 -9.48 4.75 0.18
N ARG A 247 -10.27 3.73 -0.19
CA ARG A 247 -10.18 2.36 0.33
C ARG A 247 -9.42 1.47 -0.64
N PHE A 248 -8.74 0.46 -0.12
CA PHE A 248 -8.19 -0.60 -0.95
C PHE A 248 -9.32 -1.49 -1.49
N ARG A 249 -9.17 -1.91 -2.74
CA ARG A 249 -10.05 -2.89 -3.39
C ARG A 249 -9.21 -4.11 -3.72
N GLU A 250 -9.56 -5.24 -3.12
CA GLU A 250 -8.98 -6.55 -3.43
C GLU A 250 -9.90 -7.33 -4.34
N TYR A 251 -9.33 -7.94 -5.38
CA TYR A 251 -10.04 -8.81 -6.31
C TYR A 251 -9.26 -10.12 -6.47
N HIS A 252 -9.90 -11.26 -6.23
CA HIS A 252 -9.29 -12.57 -6.49
C HIS A 252 -9.02 -12.73 -8.00
N VAL A 253 -7.90 -13.34 -8.37
CA VAL A 253 -7.51 -13.53 -9.78
C VAL A 253 -8.48 -14.50 -10.46
N HIS A 254 -8.82 -15.62 -9.82
CA HIS A 254 -9.73 -16.63 -10.37
C HIS A 254 -11.13 -16.14 -10.79
N ILE A 255 -11.61 -14.96 -10.36
CA ILE A 255 -12.92 -14.42 -10.79
C ILE A 255 -12.87 -13.83 -12.20
N PHE A 256 -11.69 -13.54 -12.73
CA PHE A 256 -11.50 -12.96 -14.05
C PHE A 256 -11.19 -14.04 -15.08
N ASP A 257 -11.46 -13.75 -16.36
CA ASP A 257 -11.02 -14.61 -17.45
C ASP A 257 -9.48 -14.65 -17.51
N GLY A 258 -8.93 -15.87 -17.53
CA GLY A 258 -7.49 -16.07 -17.65
C GLY A 258 -6.95 -15.69 -19.03
N GLU A 259 -7.80 -15.71 -20.06
CA GLU A 259 -7.40 -15.30 -21.41
C GLU A 259 -7.48 -13.77 -21.60
N LEU A 260 -6.30 -13.14 -21.74
CA LEU A 260 -6.16 -11.69 -21.93
C LEU A 260 -6.48 -11.24 -23.37
N ARG A 261 -7.70 -11.52 -23.84
CA ARG A 261 -8.20 -11.20 -25.20
C ARG A 261 -8.34 -9.69 -25.44
N ASN A 262 -8.69 -8.92 -24.41
CA ASN A 262 -8.95 -7.48 -24.50
C ASN A 262 -7.73 -6.65 -24.11
N ARG A 263 -6.71 -6.60 -24.97
CA ARG A 263 -5.47 -5.85 -24.74
C ARG A 263 -5.15 -4.83 -25.85
N ASP A 264 -4.54 -3.72 -25.46
CA ASP A 264 -3.96 -2.71 -26.35
C ASP A 264 -2.48 -2.54 -25.99
N ASP A 265 -1.65 -3.28 -26.72
CA ASP A 265 -0.19 -3.30 -26.56
C ASP A 265 0.46 -1.95 -26.92
N LYS A 266 -0.20 -1.05 -27.65
CA LYS A 266 0.32 0.28 -27.97
C LYS A 266 0.10 1.23 -26.80
N ALA A 267 -1.09 1.23 -26.22
CA ALA A 267 -1.45 2.10 -25.11
C ALA A 267 -1.12 1.56 -23.72
N LYS A 268 -0.52 0.35 -23.63
CA LYS A 268 -0.20 -0.38 -22.39
C LYS A 268 -1.45 -0.64 -21.54
N GLN A 269 -2.53 -1.06 -22.19
CA GLN A 269 -3.84 -1.23 -21.56
C GLN A 269 -4.31 -2.67 -21.67
N LEU A 270 -4.97 -3.16 -20.63
CA LEU A 270 -5.70 -4.42 -20.66
C LEU A 270 -7.03 -4.31 -19.93
N ARG A 271 -7.97 -5.17 -20.30
CA ARG A 271 -9.25 -5.35 -19.62
C ARG A 271 -9.41 -6.80 -19.19
N LEU A 272 -9.40 -7.01 -17.89
CA LEU A 272 -9.79 -8.25 -17.22
C LEU A 272 -11.32 -8.29 -17.20
N ASN A 273 -11.93 -9.23 -17.91
CA ASN A 273 -13.38 -9.44 -17.84
C ASN A 273 -13.68 -10.35 -16.65
N VAL A 274 -14.71 -10.04 -15.85
CA VAL A 274 -15.18 -10.99 -14.82
C VAL A 274 -15.83 -12.17 -15.52
N GLN A 275 -15.50 -13.39 -15.09
CA GLN A 275 -16.15 -14.60 -15.57
C GLN A 275 -17.64 -14.50 -15.26
N ALA A 276 -18.47 -14.48 -16.30
CA ALA A 276 -19.89 -14.70 -16.11
C ALA A 276 -20.03 -16.10 -15.49
N ARG A 277 -20.65 -16.19 -14.29
CA ARG A 277 -21.06 -17.49 -13.75
C ARG A 277 -21.84 -18.19 -14.85
N ARG A 278 -21.33 -19.31 -15.36
CA ARG A 278 -22.05 -20.20 -16.26
C ARG A 278 -23.10 -20.93 -15.42
N GLY A 279 -24.11 -20.17 -15.02
CA GLY A 279 -25.16 -20.63 -14.14
C GLY A 279 -25.87 -21.80 -14.78
N SER A 280 -25.95 -22.90 -14.04
CA SER A 280 -26.90 -23.98 -14.25
C SER A 280 -28.33 -23.48 -13.99
N GLY A 281 -28.82 -22.59 -14.86
CA GLY A 281 -30.25 -22.44 -15.12
C GLY A 281 -30.68 -23.55 -16.09
N PRO A 282 -31.98 -23.90 -16.12
CA PRO A 282 -32.50 -24.85 -17.10
C PRO A 282 -32.27 -24.32 -18.53
N ASP A 283 -32.08 -25.23 -19.48
CA ASP A 283 -31.78 -24.92 -20.89
C ASP A 283 -32.62 -23.75 -21.45
N GLU A 284 -31.93 -22.65 -21.79
CA GLU A 284 -32.49 -21.60 -22.64
C GLU A 284 -31.66 -21.54 -23.95
N PRO A 285 -32.30 -21.65 -25.14
CA PRO A 285 -31.60 -21.80 -26.41
C PRO A 285 -30.80 -20.54 -26.83
N PRO A 286 -29.81 -20.70 -27.73
CA PRO A 286 -28.84 -19.63 -28.04
C PRO A 286 -29.46 -18.37 -28.66
N PRO A 287 -28.86 -17.19 -28.43
CA PRO A 287 -29.51 -15.91 -28.68
C PRO A 287 -29.66 -15.60 -30.16
N GLN A 288 -30.92 -15.51 -30.64
CA GLN A 288 -31.22 -14.92 -31.93
C GLN A 288 -30.98 -13.40 -31.90
N ARG A 289 -30.21 -12.92 -32.88
CA ARG A 289 -29.98 -11.47 -33.11
C ARG A 289 -31.30 -10.77 -33.42
N ARG A 290 -31.73 -9.81 -32.59
CA ARG A 290 -32.59 -8.69 -33.03
C ARG A 290 -32.16 -7.37 -32.40
N PHE A 291 -31.85 -6.41 -33.26
CA PHE A 291 -31.78 -4.99 -32.92
C PHE A 291 -33.20 -4.46 -32.69
N SER A 292 -33.41 -3.63 -31.67
CA SER A 292 -34.55 -2.70 -31.60
C SER A 292 -34.22 -1.54 -30.65
N PHE A 293 -34.30 -0.31 -31.15
CA PHE A 293 -34.35 0.89 -30.31
C PHE A 293 -35.79 1.09 -29.81
N ALA A 294 -35.98 1.25 -28.50
CA ALA A 294 -37.17 1.91 -27.95
C ALA A 294 -36.87 2.52 -26.58
N ARG A 295 -36.98 3.85 -26.46
CA ARG A 295 -37.16 4.52 -25.16
C ARG A 295 -38.64 4.38 -24.77
N SER A 296 -38.95 3.94 -23.55
CA SER A 296 -40.09 4.52 -22.81
C SER A 296 -40.04 4.24 -21.30
N VAL A 297 -40.10 5.33 -20.54
CA VAL A 297 -40.91 5.57 -19.32
C VAL A 297 -41.32 4.36 -18.45
N ARG A 298 -40.87 4.36 -17.19
CA ARG A 298 -41.55 3.65 -16.07
C ARG A 298 -42.83 4.40 -15.67
N PRO A 299 -43.89 3.67 -15.28
CA PRO A 299 -44.65 4.06 -14.09
C PRO A 299 -44.59 3.00 -12.98
N LEU A 300 -44.99 3.41 -11.78
CA LEU A 300 -44.94 2.67 -10.52
C LEU A 300 -46.40 2.38 -10.07
N LEU A 301 -46.76 1.16 -9.63
CA LEU A 301 -47.53 0.95 -8.38
C LEU A 301 -47.74 -0.53 -7.95
N ARG A 302 -47.64 -0.71 -6.63
CA ARG A 302 -48.15 -1.73 -5.67
C ARG A 302 -49.20 -2.78 -6.10
N SER A 303 -48.98 -4.02 -5.63
CA SER A 303 -49.86 -4.79 -4.70
C SER A 303 -49.08 -6.01 -4.18
N ALA A 304 -48.89 -6.18 -2.86
CA ALA A 304 -49.74 -6.91 -1.88
C ALA A 304 -49.25 -8.37 -1.65
N ALA A 305 -48.91 -8.70 -0.39
CA ALA A 305 -48.62 -10.07 0.09
C ALA A 305 -49.93 -10.74 0.59
N PRO A 306 -49.96 -12.07 0.86
CA PRO A 306 -49.42 -12.57 2.12
C PRO A 306 -48.73 -13.97 2.12
N ASP A 307 -48.00 -14.21 3.19
CA ASP A 307 -47.52 -15.46 3.82
C ASP A 307 -47.80 -16.84 3.19
N ARG A 308 -46.72 -17.66 3.12
CA ARG A 308 -46.70 -19.01 3.74
C ARG A 308 -45.32 -19.36 4.30
N GLN A 309 -45.30 -19.88 5.52
CA GLN A 309 -44.10 -20.41 6.18
C GLN A 309 -43.67 -21.75 5.57
N SER A 310 -42.37 -21.92 5.36
CA SER A 310 -41.71 -23.21 5.57
C SER A 310 -40.21 -23.05 5.84
N SER A 311 -39.76 -23.75 6.87
CA SER A 311 -38.39 -24.19 7.15
C SER A 311 -38.55 -25.65 7.62
N PRO A 312 -37.50 -26.49 7.65
CA PRO A 312 -36.07 -26.21 7.43
C PRO A 312 -35.45 -27.07 6.31
N GLU A 313 -34.17 -26.84 6.00
CA GLU A 313 -33.11 -27.85 6.21
C GLU A 313 -31.72 -27.27 5.95
N ALA A 314 -30.71 -27.82 6.64
CA ALA A 314 -29.34 -27.37 6.55
C ALA A 314 -28.58 -28.15 5.46
N SER A 315 -28.23 -27.48 4.36
CA SER A 315 -27.26 -27.99 3.40
C SER A 315 -26.04 -27.06 3.34
N SER A 316 -24.90 -27.57 3.80
CA SER A 316 -23.60 -26.91 3.75
C SER A 316 -23.20 -26.54 2.32
N SER A 317 -23.01 -25.25 2.03
CA SER A 317 -22.39 -24.79 0.79
C SER A 317 -21.58 -23.51 1.00
N SER A 318 -20.26 -23.69 1.07
CA SER A 318 -19.14 -22.76 0.77
C SER A 318 -19.18 -21.30 1.30
N PRO A 319 -18.05 -20.75 1.77
CA PRO A 319 -18.00 -19.36 2.23
C PRO A 319 -18.43 -18.41 1.10
N SER A 320 -19.26 -17.44 1.47
CA SER A 320 -19.99 -16.56 0.56
C SER A 320 -19.07 -15.83 -0.42
N GLN A 321 -19.06 -16.28 -1.68
CA GLN A 321 -18.50 -15.51 -2.80
C GLN A 321 -19.29 -14.21 -2.96
N SER A 322 -18.77 -13.12 -2.42
CA SER A 322 -19.30 -11.77 -2.65
C SER A 322 -19.36 -11.52 -4.16
N SER A 323 -20.55 -11.25 -4.67
CA SER A 323 -20.74 -10.93 -6.09
C SER A 323 -20.08 -9.57 -6.36
N VAL A 324 -18.89 -9.58 -6.97
CA VAL A 324 -18.21 -8.34 -7.33
C VAL A 324 -19.08 -7.59 -8.35
N ASP A 325 -19.52 -6.38 -8.00
CA ASP A 325 -20.45 -5.55 -8.80
C ASP A 325 -19.78 -4.92 -10.05
N ILE A 326 -18.76 -5.59 -10.60
CA ILE A 326 -18.04 -5.17 -11.79
C ILE A 326 -18.13 -6.26 -12.86
N ARG A 327 -18.28 -5.83 -14.11
CA ARG A 327 -18.19 -6.70 -15.29
C ARG A 327 -16.77 -6.80 -15.81
N TYR A 328 -15.94 -5.80 -15.51
CA TYR A 328 -14.53 -5.78 -15.87
C TYR A 328 -13.70 -4.89 -14.93
N LEU A 329 -12.41 -5.19 -14.85
CA LEU A 329 -11.36 -4.33 -14.33
C LEU A 329 -10.43 -3.96 -15.51
N SER A 330 -10.28 -2.67 -15.82
CA SER A 330 -9.38 -2.18 -16.86
C SER A 330 -8.22 -1.41 -16.24
N ILE A 331 -7.01 -1.65 -16.73
CA ILE A 331 -5.76 -1.13 -16.19
C ILE A 331 -4.95 -0.49 -17.32
N GLN A 332 -4.37 0.68 -17.06
CA GLN A 332 -3.33 1.29 -17.89
C GLN A 332 -2.03 1.37 -17.10
N PHE A 333 -0.97 0.76 -17.62
CA PHE A 333 0.33 0.71 -16.97
C PHE A 333 1.20 1.90 -17.33
N SER A 334 1.99 2.38 -16.38
CA SER A 334 2.89 3.51 -16.56
C SER A 334 4.08 3.17 -17.45
N SER A 335 4.68 1.99 -17.26
CA SER A 335 5.78 1.49 -18.10
C SER A 335 5.34 0.33 -19.02
N ARG A 336 6.08 0.12 -20.12
CA ARG A 336 5.91 -1.07 -20.99
C ARG A 336 6.50 -2.34 -20.35
N HIS A 337 7.43 -2.16 -19.40
CA HIS A 337 8.03 -3.25 -18.64
C HIS A 337 7.01 -3.87 -17.68
N ASP A 338 6.36 -3.05 -16.85
CA ASP A 338 5.30 -3.49 -15.94
C ASP A 338 4.14 -4.16 -16.66
N TYR A 339 3.72 -3.58 -17.79
CA TYR A 339 2.69 -4.17 -18.64
C TYR A 339 3.05 -5.60 -19.05
N ARG A 340 4.25 -5.84 -19.59
CA ARG A 340 4.70 -7.19 -19.99
C ARG A 340 4.79 -8.14 -18.80
N ARG A 341 5.50 -7.72 -17.74
CA ARG A 341 5.65 -8.49 -16.51
C ARG A 341 4.29 -8.89 -15.90
N PHE A 342 3.29 -8.02 -16.00
CA PHE A 342 1.93 -8.33 -15.58
C PHE A 342 1.30 -9.44 -16.45
N LEU A 343 1.44 -9.40 -17.78
CA LEU A 343 0.92 -10.47 -18.65
C LEU A 343 1.51 -11.83 -18.27
N ASP A 344 2.82 -11.88 -18.04
CA ASP A 344 3.54 -13.11 -17.69
C ASP A 344 3.09 -13.63 -16.30
N THR A 345 3.08 -12.75 -15.29
CA THR A 345 2.65 -13.09 -13.93
C THR A 345 1.17 -13.49 -13.87
N TRP A 346 0.31 -12.87 -14.68
CA TRP A 346 -1.12 -13.19 -14.76
C TRP A 346 -1.38 -14.63 -15.22
N ILE A 347 -0.60 -15.10 -16.21
CA ILE A 347 -0.70 -16.48 -16.71
C ILE A 347 -0.28 -17.46 -15.61
N CYS A 348 0.85 -17.20 -14.94
CA CYS A 348 1.35 -18.03 -13.84
C CYS A 348 0.41 -18.06 -12.62
N ALA A 349 -0.21 -16.92 -12.28
CA ALA A 349 -1.21 -16.84 -11.22
C ALA A 349 -2.45 -17.67 -11.56
N HIS A 350 -2.95 -17.58 -12.80
CA HIS A 350 -4.10 -18.37 -13.23
C HIS A 350 -3.83 -19.86 -13.41
N SER A 351 -2.63 -20.27 -13.82
CA SER A 351 -2.27 -21.70 -13.86
C SER A 351 -2.23 -22.26 -12.45
N SER A 352 -1.60 -21.55 -11.50
CA SER A 352 -1.54 -21.93 -10.09
C SER A 352 -2.94 -22.02 -9.46
N ASP A 353 -3.77 -20.96 -9.58
CA ASP A 353 -5.14 -20.93 -9.06
C ASP A 353 -6.01 -22.08 -9.60
N ARG A 354 -5.75 -22.55 -10.84
CA ARG A 354 -6.45 -23.68 -11.47
C ARG A 354 -5.93 -25.05 -11.02
N GLU A 355 -4.63 -25.19 -10.86
CA GLU A 355 -3.97 -26.44 -10.48
C GLU A 355 -4.37 -26.88 -9.07
N PHE A 356 -4.34 -25.95 -8.11
CA PHE A 356 -4.70 -26.25 -6.72
C PHE A 356 -6.22 -26.21 -6.44
N GLN A 357 -7.04 -25.70 -7.36
CA GLN A 357 -8.50 -25.49 -7.22
C GLN A 357 -8.93 -24.75 -5.92
N GLY A 358 -8.00 -24.10 -5.22
CA GLY A 358 -8.25 -23.54 -3.89
C GLY A 358 -8.41 -24.57 -2.78
N VAL A 359 -7.89 -25.79 -2.94
CA VAL A 359 -7.75 -26.74 -1.82
C VAL A 359 -6.86 -26.06 -0.76
N PRO A 360 -7.39 -25.67 0.40
CA PRO A 360 -6.57 -25.09 1.45
C PRO A 360 -5.60 -26.16 1.96
N PHE A 361 -4.47 -25.75 2.53
CA PHE A 361 -3.69 -26.69 3.35
C PHE A 361 -4.60 -27.35 4.39
N PRO A 362 -4.40 -28.65 4.71
CA PRO A 362 -5.24 -29.35 5.68
C PRO A 362 -5.40 -28.52 6.97
N PRO A 363 -6.57 -28.54 7.62
CA PRO A 363 -6.84 -27.70 8.80
C PRO A 363 -5.90 -27.96 9.98
N ASN A 364 -5.11 -29.05 9.92
CA ASN A 364 -4.09 -29.43 10.90
C ASN A 364 -2.66 -29.24 10.35
N HIS A 365 -2.40 -28.25 9.49
CA HIS A 365 -1.03 -27.88 9.18
C HIS A 365 -0.40 -27.21 10.41
N PHE A 366 0.68 -27.79 10.92
CA PHE A 366 1.48 -27.16 11.95
C PHE A 366 2.42 -26.17 11.25
N GLU A 367 2.13 -24.87 11.37
CA GLU A 367 3.18 -23.86 11.23
C GLU A 367 4.24 -24.18 12.30
N LEU A 368 5.43 -24.59 11.87
CA LEU A 368 6.55 -24.71 12.79
C LEU A 368 6.84 -23.31 13.36
N PRO A 369 7.09 -23.18 14.67
CA PRO A 369 7.47 -21.90 15.24
C PRO A 369 8.65 -21.32 14.45
N SER A 370 8.56 -20.04 14.07
CA SER A 370 9.71 -19.28 13.59
C SER A 370 10.88 -19.54 14.53
N PRO A 371 12.10 -19.84 14.04
CA PRO A 371 13.25 -19.93 14.91
C PRO A 371 13.34 -18.66 15.76
N PRO A 372 13.48 -18.76 17.09
CA PRO A 372 13.66 -17.57 17.90
C PRO A 372 14.88 -16.83 17.38
N ILE A 373 14.77 -15.50 17.22
CA ILE A 373 15.87 -14.64 16.79
C ILE A 373 16.89 -14.60 17.92
N LEU A 374 17.77 -15.61 17.97
CA LEU A 374 18.86 -15.69 18.91
C LEU A 374 19.95 -14.70 18.47
N PRO A 375 20.38 -13.78 19.36
CA PRO A 375 21.47 -12.88 19.04
C PRO A 375 22.75 -13.67 18.68
N GLY A 376 23.32 -13.41 17.51
CA GLY A 376 24.71 -13.78 17.21
C GLY A 376 24.97 -15.02 16.33
N GLN A 377 23.96 -15.70 15.78
CA GLN A 377 24.22 -16.70 14.72
C GLN A 377 24.16 -16.08 13.32
N ALA A 378 25.26 -15.45 12.92
CA ALA A 378 25.59 -15.39 11.50
C ALA A 378 25.93 -16.83 11.05
N GLU A 379 25.17 -17.37 10.10
CA GLU A 379 25.59 -18.61 9.42
C GLU A 379 26.81 -18.31 8.56
N GLU A 380 27.99 -18.55 9.14
CA GLU A 380 29.26 -18.59 8.42
C GLU A 380 29.21 -19.75 7.42
N SER A 381 28.77 -19.42 6.21
CA SER A 381 28.72 -20.33 5.07
C SER A 381 30.14 -20.70 4.66
N ALA A 382 30.69 -21.73 5.30
CA ALA A 382 32.01 -22.26 5.00
C ALA A 382 32.11 -22.63 3.50
N PRO A 383 33.20 -22.26 2.82
CA PRO A 383 33.37 -22.57 1.40
C PRO A 383 33.50 -24.09 1.17
N PRO A 384 33.10 -24.61 0.00
CA PRO A 384 33.19 -26.03 -0.29
C PRO A 384 34.65 -26.48 -0.29
N ASN A 385 34.95 -27.45 0.59
CA ASN A 385 36.28 -27.98 0.80
C ASN A 385 36.80 -28.68 -0.47
N GLU A 386 38.02 -28.37 -0.90
CA GLU A 386 38.63 -28.98 -2.08
C GLU A 386 38.83 -30.49 -1.88
N GLN A 387 38.53 -31.30 -2.91
CA GLN A 387 38.79 -32.73 -2.84
C GLN A 387 40.31 -32.98 -2.87
N PRO A 388 40.85 -33.83 -1.97
CA PRO A 388 42.24 -34.22 -2.06
C PRO A 388 42.48 -35.05 -3.32
N THR A 389 43.47 -34.65 -4.11
CA THR A 389 44.04 -35.47 -5.17
C THR A 389 44.66 -36.72 -4.56
N ASP A 390 44.12 -37.90 -4.87
CA ASP A 390 44.79 -39.17 -4.56
C ASP A 390 45.37 -39.77 -5.85
N SER A 391 46.69 -39.76 -5.93
CA SER A 391 47.46 -40.26 -7.07
C SER A 391 48.45 -41.31 -6.58
N LEU A 392 48.23 -42.57 -6.99
CA LEU A 392 49.19 -43.68 -7.17
C LEU A 392 48.36 -44.94 -7.52
N ASP A 393 48.34 -45.42 -8.77
CA ASP A 393 49.40 -46.16 -9.48
C ASP A 393 49.46 -47.66 -9.09
N ARG A 394 49.02 -48.51 -10.04
CA ARG A 394 49.56 -49.82 -10.49
C ARG A 394 48.48 -50.83 -10.88
N GLY A 395 48.58 -51.32 -12.12
CA GLY A 395 47.73 -52.33 -12.73
C GLY A 395 47.99 -52.40 -14.23
#